data_AF-A0A963SN23-F1
#
_entry.id   AF-A0A963SN23-F1
#
_cell.length_a   1.000
_cell.length_b   1.000
_cell.length_c   1.000
_cell.angle_alpha   90.00
_cell.angle_beta   90.00
_cell.angle_gamma   90.00
#
_symmetry.space_group_name_H-M   'P 1'
#
loop_
_entity.id
_entity.type
_entity.pdbx_description
1 polymer ?
#
loop_
_entity_poly.entity_id
_entity_poly.type
_entity_poly.pdbx_seq_one_letter_code
_entity_poly.pdbx_strand_id
1 'polypeptide(L)'
;MPFWAYILHCRGGVFYTGHTDDLERRVADHQSGLVQGFTRKYLPVELAWSQDFPTRIEALEAERQIKGWSRKKKLALIRGDWGEISRLARSKGGPSTGSGRTGIEVVARLVDQLLAESATTHPHECCGLLLGQGARITAIQPAANVHPQPETHFEIDPQALIDAHRAARQGGPQVLGYYHSHPVGGAEPSATDGAMAAGDGRIWAIIAADRVNFWRDGEEGFEALSYSVCAA
;
A
#
# COMPACT_ATOMS: atom_id res chain seq x y z
N MET A 1 -13.24 20.28 13.04
CA MET A 1 -14.45 19.57 12.55
C MET A 1 -13.98 18.31 11.85
N PRO A 2 -14.58 17.14 12.10
CA PRO A 2 -14.16 15.89 11.49
C PRO A 2 -14.48 15.86 10.00
N PHE A 3 -13.64 15.20 9.21
CA PHE A 3 -13.89 14.90 7.81
C PHE A 3 -14.30 13.44 7.68
N TRP A 4 -15.22 13.12 6.79
CA TRP A 4 -15.82 11.81 6.69
C TRP A 4 -15.51 11.17 5.35
N ALA A 5 -15.15 9.89 5.33
CA ALA A 5 -15.29 9.04 4.16
C ALA A 5 -16.50 8.13 4.35
N TYR A 6 -17.27 7.90 3.29
CA TYR A 6 -18.51 7.12 3.38
C TYR A 6 -18.78 6.28 2.13
N ILE A 7 -19.58 5.22 2.32
CA ILE A 7 -20.14 4.38 1.26
C ILE A 7 -21.66 4.44 1.32
N LEU A 8 -22.30 4.73 0.19
CA LEU A 8 -23.73 4.61 0.01
C LEU A 8 -24.07 3.34 -0.76
N HIS A 9 -25.06 2.59 -0.27
CA HIS A 9 -25.70 1.52 -1.00
C HIS A 9 -26.88 2.11 -1.79
N CYS A 10 -26.82 1.98 -3.11
CA CYS A 10 -27.82 2.51 -4.03
C CYS A 10 -28.67 1.37 -4.60
N ARG A 11 -29.88 1.69 -5.08
CA ARG A 11 -30.77 0.73 -5.74
C ARG A 11 -30.06 0.01 -6.89
N GLY A 12 -30.31 -1.29 -7.03
CA GLY A 12 -29.60 -2.16 -7.97
C GLY A 12 -28.28 -2.71 -7.40
N GLY A 13 -28.06 -2.52 -6.10
CA GLY A 13 -26.90 -3.03 -5.39
C GLY A 13 -25.64 -2.21 -5.61
N VAL A 14 -25.71 -1.06 -6.27
CA VAL A 14 -24.51 -0.29 -6.66
C VAL A 14 -23.95 0.48 -5.47
N PHE A 15 -22.62 0.57 -5.36
CA PHE A 15 -21.97 1.32 -4.28
C PHE A 15 -21.40 2.64 -4.78
N TYR A 16 -21.73 3.72 -4.08
CA TYR A 16 -21.11 5.03 -4.25
C TYR A 16 -20.17 5.30 -3.07
N THR A 17 -19.03 5.94 -3.33
CA THR A 17 -18.03 6.27 -2.30
C THR A 17 -17.65 7.74 -2.44
N GLY A 18 -17.61 8.47 -1.34
CA GLY A 18 -17.27 9.89 -1.30
C GLY A 18 -16.70 10.31 0.04
N HIS A 19 -16.22 11.56 0.11
CA HIS A 19 -15.88 12.25 1.34
C HIS A 19 -16.69 13.55 1.51
N THR A 20 -16.80 14.05 2.73
CA THR A 20 -17.49 15.30 3.08
C THR A 20 -17.04 15.79 4.46
N ASP A 21 -17.21 17.07 4.75
CA ASP A 21 -17.07 17.66 6.10
C ASP A 21 -18.38 17.58 6.90
N ASP A 22 -19.52 17.46 6.20
CA ASP A 22 -20.85 17.27 6.78
C ASP A 22 -21.50 16.01 6.19
N LEU A 23 -21.48 14.90 6.95
CA LEU A 23 -21.98 13.60 6.51
C LEU A 23 -23.51 13.56 6.45
N GLU A 24 -24.18 14.02 7.50
CA GLU A 24 -25.64 13.94 7.61
C GLU A 24 -26.32 14.72 6.50
N ARG A 25 -25.89 15.98 6.29
CA ARG A 25 -26.41 16.81 5.20
C ARG A 25 -26.16 16.17 3.84
N ARG A 26 -24.95 15.63 3.62
CA ARG A 26 -24.59 15.02 2.33
C ARG A 26 -25.41 13.76 2.03
N VAL A 27 -25.69 12.94 3.04
CA VAL A 27 -26.57 11.77 2.89
C VAL A 27 -28.00 12.21 2.57
N ALA A 28 -28.52 13.23 3.26
CA ALA A 28 -29.86 13.78 3.00
C ALA A 28 -29.98 14.37 1.58
N ASP A 29 -28.96 15.08 1.10
CA ASP A 29 -28.91 15.60 -0.28
C ASP A 29 -28.94 14.46 -1.32
N HIS A 30 -28.25 13.35 -1.03
CA HIS A 30 -28.26 12.17 -1.88
C HIS A 30 -29.61 11.45 -1.86
N GLN A 31 -30.27 11.32 -0.70
CA GLN A 31 -31.58 10.69 -0.53
C GLN A 31 -32.71 11.47 -1.21
N SER A 32 -32.68 12.79 -1.11
CA SER A 32 -33.64 13.70 -1.76
C SER A 32 -33.45 13.84 -3.27
N GLY A 33 -32.36 13.28 -3.82
CA GLY A 33 -32.02 13.41 -5.23
C GLY A 33 -31.58 14.81 -5.65
N LEU A 34 -31.27 15.69 -4.69
CA LEU A 34 -30.76 17.04 -4.91
C LEU A 34 -29.36 17.02 -5.51
N VAL A 35 -28.55 16.01 -5.17
CA VAL A 35 -27.24 15.81 -5.81
C VAL A 35 -27.43 15.33 -7.26
N GLN A 36 -27.18 16.23 -8.20
CA GLN A 36 -27.16 15.88 -9.62
C GLN A 36 -26.04 14.88 -9.92
N GLY A 37 -26.34 13.82 -10.67
CA GLY A 37 -25.32 12.86 -11.12
C GLY A 37 -25.70 11.41 -10.85
N PHE A 38 -24.70 10.62 -10.47
CA PHE A 38 -24.78 9.16 -10.41
C PHE A 38 -25.86 8.64 -9.46
N THR A 39 -25.85 9.08 -8.21
CA THR A 39 -26.74 8.58 -7.14
C THR A 39 -28.21 8.88 -7.40
N ARG A 40 -28.55 9.99 -8.08
CA ARG A 40 -29.92 10.33 -8.49
C ARG A 40 -30.56 9.27 -9.40
N LYS A 41 -29.76 8.57 -10.22
CA LYS A 41 -30.24 7.48 -11.10
C LYS A 41 -30.52 6.17 -10.35
N TYR A 42 -30.01 6.03 -9.12
CA TYR A 42 -30.02 4.80 -8.34
C TYR A 42 -30.68 4.98 -6.96
N LEU A 43 -31.71 5.82 -6.86
CA LEU A 43 -32.53 5.98 -5.65
C LEU A 43 -33.41 4.73 -5.40
N PRO A 44 -33.72 4.39 -4.13
CA PRO A 44 -33.25 5.04 -2.90
C PRO A 44 -31.77 4.72 -2.60
N VAL A 45 -31.15 5.58 -1.80
CA VAL A 45 -29.76 5.43 -1.32
C VAL A 45 -29.73 5.38 0.20
N GLU A 46 -28.90 4.50 0.74
CA GLU A 46 -28.74 4.27 2.17
C GLU A 46 -27.27 4.38 2.55
N LEU A 47 -26.98 4.97 3.71
CA LEU A 47 -25.62 4.99 4.25
C LEU A 47 -25.25 3.58 4.69
N ALA A 48 -24.24 2.98 4.05
CA ALA A 48 -23.81 1.63 4.33
C ALA A 48 -22.57 1.57 5.22
N TRP A 49 -21.70 2.58 5.16
CA TRP A 49 -20.50 2.68 5.97
C TRP A 49 -20.01 4.13 6.04
N SER A 50 -19.41 4.52 7.15
CA SER A 50 -18.72 5.81 7.30
C SER A 50 -17.61 5.74 8.34
N GLN A 51 -16.57 6.56 8.18
CA GLN A 51 -15.50 6.76 9.15
C GLN A 51 -15.11 8.24 9.18
N ASP A 52 -14.89 8.78 10.37
CA ASP A 52 -14.34 10.11 10.58
C ASP A 52 -12.81 10.12 10.59
N PHE A 53 -12.25 11.26 10.17
CA PHE A 53 -10.84 11.53 10.06
C PHE A 53 -10.54 12.94 10.59
N PRO A 54 -9.39 13.15 11.24
CA PRO A 54 -8.97 14.44 11.74
C PRO A 54 -8.67 15.44 10.61
N THR A 55 -8.27 14.97 9.42
CA THR A 55 -7.93 15.84 8.29
C THR A 55 -8.69 15.50 7.01
N ARG A 56 -8.89 16.51 6.15
CA ARG A 56 -9.53 16.35 4.85
C ARG A 56 -8.72 15.46 3.91
N ILE A 57 -7.40 15.51 4.04
CA ILE A 57 -6.47 14.74 3.22
C ILE A 57 -6.65 13.26 3.51
N GLU A 58 -6.69 12.86 4.79
CA GLU A 58 -6.93 11.47 5.18
C GLU A 58 -8.28 10.93 4.70
N ALA A 59 -9.35 11.72 4.83
CA ALA A 59 -10.67 11.33 4.32
C ALA A 59 -10.67 11.15 2.78
N LEU A 60 -9.92 12.00 2.06
CA LEU A 60 -9.77 11.90 0.61
C LEU A 60 -8.96 10.68 0.19
N GLU A 61 -7.91 10.34 0.94
CA GLU A 61 -7.09 9.14 0.70
C GLU A 61 -7.88 7.85 0.95
N ALA A 62 -8.63 7.80 2.06
CA ALA A 62 -9.55 6.71 2.35
C ALA A 62 -10.60 6.54 1.23
N GLU A 63 -11.20 7.63 0.75
CA GLU A 63 -12.12 7.59 -0.40
C GLU A 63 -11.46 6.99 -1.64
N ARG A 64 -10.25 7.45 -2.00
CA ARG A 64 -9.51 6.98 -3.17
C ARG A 64 -9.20 5.50 -3.07
N GLN A 65 -8.78 5.03 -1.91
CA GLN A 65 -8.48 3.63 -1.65
C GLN A 65 -9.73 2.76 -1.79
N ILE A 66 -10.82 3.15 -1.11
CA ILE A 66 -12.09 2.41 -1.12
C ILE A 66 -12.71 2.41 -2.52
N LYS A 67 -12.63 3.50 -3.29
CA LYS A 67 -13.16 3.56 -4.67
C LYS A 67 -12.62 2.42 -5.53
N GLY A 68 -11.33 2.10 -5.42
CA GLY A 68 -10.66 1.02 -6.14
C GLY A 68 -10.97 -0.40 -5.66
N TRP A 69 -11.68 -0.57 -4.55
CA TRP A 69 -11.97 -1.89 -3.99
C TRP A 69 -13.02 -2.66 -4.78
N SER A 70 -12.83 -3.98 -4.82
CA SER A 70 -13.82 -4.90 -5.36
C SER A 70 -15.13 -4.82 -4.57
N ARG A 71 -16.25 -5.17 -5.22
CA ARG A 71 -17.56 -5.23 -4.58
C ARG A 71 -17.54 -6.05 -3.30
N LYS A 72 -16.87 -7.21 -3.32
CA LYS A 72 -16.76 -8.10 -2.16
C LYS A 72 -16.03 -7.42 -1.00
N LYS A 73 -14.94 -6.71 -1.27
CA LYS A 73 -14.15 -6.02 -0.23
C LYS A 73 -14.93 -4.85 0.39
N LYS A 74 -15.71 -4.10 -0.42
CA LYS A 74 -16.64 -3.08 0.08
C LYS A 74 -17.74 -3.67 0.97
N LEU A 75 -18.30 -4.83 0.59
CA LEU A 75 -19.29 -5.54 1.41
C LEU A 75 -18.71 -6.03 2.73
N ALA A 76 -17.47 -6.52 2.73
CA ALA A 76 -16.78 -6.93 3.95
C ALA A 76 -16.53 -5.73 4.88
N LEU A 77 -16.15 -4.57 4.33
CA LEU A 77 -16.04 -3.30 5.09
C LEU A 77 -17.36 -2.88 5.73
N ILE A 78 -18.45 -2.90 4.95
CA ILE A 78 -19.80 -2.58 5.45
C ILE A 78 -20.22 -3.51 6.60
N ARG A 79 -19.80 -4.78 6.56
CA ARG A 79 -20.10 -5.76 7.61
C ARG A 79 -19.19 -5.66 8.84
N GLY A 80 -18.15 -4.83 8.79
CA GLY A 80 -17.09 -4.81 9.81
C GLY A 80 -16.27 -6.10 9.86
N ASP A 81 -16.30 -6.90 8.79
CA ASP A 81 -15.61 -8.18 8.70
C ASP A 81 -14.19 -7.96 8.20
N TRP A 82 -13.33 -7.49 9.11
CA TRP A 82 -11.93 -7.19 8.82
C TRP A 82 -11.17 -8.44 8.31
N GLY A 83 -11.51 -9.63 8.81
CA GLY A 83 -10.92 -10.89 8.35
C GLY A 83 -11.22 -11.20 6.88
N GLU A 84 -12.46 -10.97 6.44
CA GLU A 84 -12.86 -11.12 5.04
C GLU A 84 -12.26 -10.01 4.15
N ILE A 85 -12.13 -8.77 4.64
CA ILE A 85 -11.45 -7.68 3.92
C ILE A 85 -9.99 -8.08 3.63
N SER A 86 -9.28 -8.57 4.64
CA SER A 86 -7.91 -9.09 4.52
C SER A 86 -7.84 -10.26 3.55
N ARG A 87 -8.72 -11.24 3.67
CA ARG A 87 -8.77 -12.40 2.75
C ARG A 87 -9.05 -12.01 1.31
N LEU A 88 -9.93 -11.04 1.09
CA LEU A 88 -10.27 -10.56 -0.25
C LEU A 88 -9.16 -9.67 -0.84
N ALA A 89 -8.40 -8.97 -0.01
CA ALA A 89 -7.17 -8.31 -0.43
C ALA A 89 -6.12 -9.33 -0.92
N ARG A 90 -6.02 -10.48 -0.24
CA ARG A 90 -5.14 -11.61 -0.63
C ARG A 90 -5.57 -12.30 -1.93
N SER A 91 -6.86 -12.28 -2.30
CA SER A 91 -7.43 -13.16 -3.34
C SER A 91 -7.24 -12.78 -4.82
N LYS A 92 -6.26 -11.94 -5.17
CA LYS A 92 -5.83 -11.78 -6.59
C LYS A 92 -4.72 -12.75 -7.02
N GLY A 93 -4.46 -13.79 -6.23
CA GLY A 93 -3.84 -15.04 -6.68
C GLY A 93 -4.66 -16.20 -6.14
N GLY A 94 -5.23 -17.06 -7.02
CA GLY A 94 -5.85 -18.30 -6.58
C GLY A 94 -4.85 -19.21 -5.87
N PRO A 95 -5.30 -20.20 -5.08
CA PRO A 95 -4.40 -21.07 -4.35
C PRO A 95 -3.67 -21.98 -5.35
N SER A 96 -2.43 -21.66 -5.67
CA SER A 96 -1.51 -22.64 -6.23
C SER A 96 -1.13 -23.58 -5.09
N THR A 97 -1.65 -24.80 -5.16
CA THR A 97 -1.12 -25.96 -4.44
C THR A 97 0.35 -26.12 -4.81
N GLY A 98 1.21 -25.58 -3.95
CA GLY A 98 2.65 -25.63 -4.06
C GLY A 98 3.21 -25.49 -2.65
N SER A 99 3.34 -26.62 -1.98
CA SER A 99 4.06 -26.76 -0.73
C SER A 99 5.44 -26.09 -0.82
N GLY A 100 5.70 -25.07 0.03
CA GLY A 100 7.01 -24.88 0.65
C GLY A 100 8.06 -23.95 0.02
N ARG A 101 7.72 -22.83 -0.66
CA ARG A 101 8.72 -21.78 -0.94
C ARG A 101 8.16 -20.36 -0.80
N THR A 102 8.30 -19.75 0.38
CA THR A 102 8.23 -18.29 0.63
C THR A 102 9.48 -17.61 0.04
N GLY A 103 9.75 -17.88 -1.23
CA GLY A 103 10.94 -17.42 -1.94
C GLY A 103 10.60 -16.29 -2.90
N ILE A 104 11.42 -15.24 -2.94
CA ILE A 104 11.40 -14.23 -3.99
C ILE A 104 12.57 -14.44 -4.96
N GLU A 105 12.42 -13.98 -6.19
CA GLU A 105 13.49 -13.98 -7.17
C GLU A 105 14.04 -12.55 -7.31
N VAL A 106 15.35 -12.38 -7.22
CA VAL A 106 16.00 -11.08 -7.33
C VAL A 106 17.02 -11.16 -8.46
N VAL A 107 16.97 -10.22 -9.40
CA VAL A 107 18.00 -10.15 -10.44
C VAL A 107 19.35 -9.80 -9.79
N ALA A 108 20.40 -10.55 -10.11
CA ALA A 108 21.72 -10.46 -9.46
C ALA A 108 22.24 -9.03 -9.28
N ARG A 109 22.18 -8.24 -10.36
CA ARG A 109 22.64 -6.84 -10.39
C ARG A 109 21.95 -5.95 -9.35
N LEU A 110 20.75 -6.30 -8.89
CA LEU A 110 20.00 -5.45 -7.95
C LEU A 110 20.58 -5.50 -6.55
N VAL A 111 21.13 -6.63 -6.12
CA VAL A 111 21.80 -6.72 -4.81
C VAL A 111 23.00 -5.78 -4.79
N ASP A 112 23.82 -5.81 -5.85
CA ASP A 112 24.98 -4.92 -5.99
C ASP A 112 24.56 -3.44 -6.07
N GLN A 113 23.45 -3.15 -6.76
CA GLN A 113 22.91 -1.78 -6.85
C GLN A 113 22.44 -1.25 -5.50
N LEU A 114 21.70 -2.07 -4.72
CA LEU A 114 21.23 -1.69 -3.38
C LEU A 114 22.40 -1.42 -2.43
N LEU A 115 23.44 -2.27 -2.47
CA LEU A 115 24.66 -2.08 -1.69
C LEU A 115 25.43 -0.82 -2.10
N ALA A 116 25.58 -0.58 -3.41
CA ALA A 116 26.24 0.61 -3.92
C ALA A 116 25.50 1.90 -3.51
N GLU A 117 24.17 1.89 -3.59
CA GLU A 117 23.33 3.01 -3.20
C GLU A 117 23.45 3.33 -1.70
N SER A 118 23.37 2.31 -0.84
CA SER A 118 23.60 2.50 0.61
C SER A 118 24.98 3.08 0.90
N ALA A 119 26.04 2.58 0.23
CA ALA A 119 27.39 3.11 0.39
C ALA A 119 27.52 4.58 -0.04
N THR A 120 26.82 5.01 -1.09
CA THR A 120 26.85 6.41 -1.55
C THR A 120 26.07 7.37 -0.67
N THR A 121 25.08 6.87 0.08
CA THR A 121 24.16 7.70 0.87
C THR A 121 24.59 7.81 2.34
N HIS A 122 25.51 6.94 2.77
CA HIS A 122 26.11 6.97 4.10
C HIS A 122 26.72 8.36 4.41
N PRO A 123 26.44 8.96 5.60
CA PRO A 123 25.85 8.35 6.79
C PRO A 123 24.31 8.37 6.87
N HIS A 124 23.59 8.87 5.86
CA HIS A 124 22.13 8.93 5.88
C HIS A 124 21.49 7.64 5.34
N GLU A 125 20.19 7.46 5.62
CA GLU A 125 19.42 6.34 5.07
C GLU A 125 19.09 6.57 3.60
N CYS A 126 19.39 5.60 2.74
CA CYS A 126 18.77 5.52 1.42
C CYS A 126 17.39 4.88 1.53
N CYS A 127 16.49 5.21 0.61
CA CYS A 127 15.20 4.55 0.49
C CYS A 127 14.71 4.53 -0.96
N GLY A 128 13.82 3.59 -1.28
CA GLY A 128 13.26 3.50 -2.62
C GLY A 128 12.29 2.35 -2.82
N LEU A 129 11.97 2.10 -4.09
CA LEU A 129 10.93 1.14 -4.50
C LEU A 129 11.55 -0.12 -5.10
N LEU A 130 10.99 -1.27 -4.73
CA LEU A 130 11.25 -2.55 -5.37
C LEU A 130 10.22 -2.77 -6.48
N LEU A 131 10.69 -2.92 -7.72
CA LEU A 131 9.85 -3.01 -8.91
C LEU A 131 9.97 -4.38 -9.59
N GLY A 132 8.86 -4.94 -10.02
CA GLY A 132 8.86 -6.24 -10.71
C GLY A 132 7.49 -6.79 -11.03
N GLN A 133 7.39 -8.12 -11.12
CA GLN A 133 6.15 -8.82 -11.41
C GLN A 133 6.06 -10.13 -10.64
N GLY A 134 4.90 -10.38 -10.02
CA GLY A 134 4.71 -11.56 -9.18
C GLY A 134 5.66 -11.55 -7.97
N ALA A 135 6.45 -12.61 -7.82
CA ALA A 135 7.46 -12.73 -6.77
C ALA A 135 8.89 -12.35 -7.24
N ARG A 136 9.03 -11.81 -8.46
CA ARG A 136 10.33 -11.48 -9.06
C ARG A 136 10.57 -9.97 -9.07
N ILE A 137 11.63 -9.54 -8.39
CA ILE A 137 12.15 -8.17 -8.39
C ILE A 137 13.11 -8.03 -9.58
N THR A 138 12.79 -7.12 -10.50
CA THR A 138 13.53 -6.93 -11.76
C THR A 138 14.22 -5.57 -11.86
N ALA A 139 13.78 -4.61 -11.05
CA ALA A 139 14.35 -3.27 -10.98
C ALA A 139 14.18 -2.67 -9.57
N ILE A 140 15.01 -1.67 -9.28
CA ILE A 140 14.85 -0.78 -8.13
C ILE A 140 14.67 0.64 -8.65
N GLN A 141 13.96 1.48 -7.89
CA GLN A 141 13.84 2.91 -8.16
C GLN A 141 14.20 3.69 -6.89
N PRO A 142 15.37 4.34 -6.86
CA PRO A 142 15.74 5.27 -5.79
C PRO A 142 14.71 6.36 -5.60
N ALA A 143 14.44 6.71 -4.36
CA ALA A 143 13.58 7.81 -3.98
C ALA A 143 14.30 8.72 -2.99
N ALA A 144 13.93 10.00 -2.97
CA ALA A 144 14.41 10.90 -1.95
C ALA A 144 13.83 10.49 -0.59
N ASN A 145 14.68 10.46 0.44
CA ASN A 145 14.23 10.43 1.82
C ASN A 145 13.74 11.84 2.19
N VAL A 146 12.42 12.01 2.28
CA VAL A 146 11.78 13.31 2.56
C VAL A 146 11.48 13.51 4.05
N HIS A 147 11.89 12.57 4.91
CA HIS A 147 11.63 12.68 6.34
C HIS A 147 12.34 13.90 6.95
N PRO A 148 11.72 14.65 7.88
CA PRO A 148 12.36 15.80 8.53
C PRO A 148 13.64 15.47 9.33
N GLN A 149 13.84 14.19 9.67
CA GLN A 149 15.02 13.66 10.36
C GLN A 149 15.58 12.47 9.56
N PRO A 150 16.26 12.70 8.42
CA PRO A 150 16.74 11.65 7.51
C PRO A 150 17.94 10.86 8.05
N GLU A 151 18.50 11.32 9.17
CA GLU A 151 19.61 10.72 9.91
C GLU A 151 19.21 9.40 10.61
N THR A 152 17.92 9.27 10.95
CA THR A 152 17.41 8.22 11.86
C THR A 152 16.09 7.59 11.41
N HIS A 153 15.47 8.13 10.36
CA HIS A 153 14.18 7.69 9.84
C HIS A 153 14.15 7.93 8.33
N PHE A 154 13.31 7.16 7.65
CA PHE A 154 13.05 7.35 6.24
C PHE A 154 11.59 7.63 5.93
N GLU A 155 11.36 8.44 4.90
CA GLU A 155 10.06 8.62 4.27
C GLU A 155 10.28 8.67 2.77
N ILE A 156 9.68 7.74 2.04
CA ILE A 156 9.83 7.66 0.59
C ILE A 156 9.03 8.79 -0.04
N ASP A 157 9.66 9.57 -0.93
CA ASP A 157 8.99 10.63 -1.70
C ASP A 157 7.66 10.13 -2.33
N PRO A 158 6.51 10.69 -1.93
CA PRO A 158 5.21 10.33 -2.49
C PRO A 158 5.13 10.48 -4.02
N GLN A 159 5.91 11.40 -4.60
CA GLN A 159 5.95 11.59 -6.04
C GLN A 159 6.55 10.37 -6.75
N ALA A 160 7.61 9.77 -6.19
CA ALA A 160 8.21 8.54 -6.71
C ALA A 160 7.21 7.37 -6.72
N LEU A 161 6.40 7.25 -5.66
CA LEU A 161 5.32 6.26 -5.57
C LEU A 161 4.22 6.49 -6.61
N ILE A 162 3.78 7.74 -6.79
CA ILE A 162 2.77 8.12 -7.79
C ILE A 162 3.25 7.77 -9.19
N ASP A 163 4.50 8.11 -9.51
CA ASP A 163 5.06 7.89 -10.83
C ASP A 163 5.28 6.39 -11.12
N ALA A 164 5.75 5.62 -10.14
CA ALA A 164 5.88 4.16 -10.28
C ALA A 164 4.50 3.49 -10.48
N HIS A 165 3.48 3.91 -9.72
CA HIS A 165 2.12 3.39 -9.92
C HIS A 165 1.51 3.82 -11.26
N ARG A 166 1.83 5.02 -11.76
CA ARG A 166 1.41 5.45 -13.10
C ARG A 166 2.07 4.61 -14.19
N ALA A 167 3.38 4.37 -14.08
CA ALA A 167 4.13 3.53 -15.01
C ALA A 167 3.59 2.10 -15.05
N ALA A 168 3.29 1.51 -13.88
CA ALA A 168 2.68 0.18 -13.79
C ALA A 168 1.33 0.09 -14.55
N ARG A 169 0.49 1.12 -14.49
CA ARG A 169 -0.78 1.17 -15.24
C ARG A 169 -0.59 1.28 -16.75
N GLN A 170 0.56 1.76 -17.20
CA GLN A 170 0.94 1.87 -18.61
C GLN A 170 1.67 0.61 -19.11
N GLY A 171 1.70 -0.46 -18.31
CA GLY A 171 2.36 -1.73 -18.65
C GLY A 171 3.80 -1.84 -18.13
N GLY A 172 4.27 -0.87 -17.34
CA GLY A 172 5.55 -0.96 -16.64
C GLY A 172 5.55 -1.95 -15.47
N PRO A 173 6.70 -2.13 -14.79
CA PRO A 173 6.81 -3.03 -13.64
C PRO A 173 5.94 -2.55 -12.47
N GLN A 174 5.44 -3.49 -11.68
CA GLN A 174 4.62 -3.22 -10.49
C GLN A 174 5.49 -2.89 -9.29
N VAL A 175 4.99 -2.04 -8.39
CA VAL A 175 5.60 -1.82 -7.08
C VAL A 175 5.33 -3.05 -6.22
N LEU A 176 6.38 -3.83 -5.95
CA LEU A 176 6.31 -5.03 -5.11
C LEU A 176 6.59 -4.73 -3.64
N GLY A 177 7.23 -3.59 -3.37
CA GLY A 177 7.63 -3.21 -2.04
C GLY A 177 8.63 -2.07 -2.00
N TYR A 178 9.36 -1.98 -0.90
CA TYR A 178 10.22 -0.87 -0.56
C TYR A 178 11.60 -1.37 -0.12
N TYR A 179 12.60 -0.52 -0.18
CA TYR A 179 13.88 -0.78 0.43
C TYR A 179 14.37 0.45 1.18
N HIS A 180 15.18 0.21 2.21
CA HIS A 180 15.91 1.25 2.92
C HIS A 180 17.20 0.70 3.54
N SER A 181 18.12 1.59 3.90
CA SER A 181 19.36 1.20 4.56
C SER A 181 19.43 1.66 6.01
N HIS A 182 19.94 0.81 6.89
CA HIS A 182 20.36 1.18 8.23
C HIS A 182 21.84 1.60 8.21
N PRO A 183 22.18 2.87 8.51
CA PRO A 183 23.56 3.34 8.57
C PRO A 183 24.34 2.73 9.74
N VAL A 184 23.62 2.43 10.83
CA VAL A 184 24.11 1.80 12.04
C VAL A 184 23.15 0.69 12.43
N GLY A 185 23.59 -0.56 12.43
CA GLY A 185 22.76 -1.71 12.80
C GLY A 185 22.89 -2.90 11.86
N GLY A 186 21.95 -3.83 11.96
CA GLY A 186 21.84 -5.01 11.11
C GLY A 186 20.76 -4.86 10.04
N ALA A 187 20.76 -5.78 9.08
CA ALA A 187 19.75 -5.87 8.02
C ALA A 187 18.44 -6.54 8.52
N GLU A 188 18.08 -6.29 9.77
CA GLU A 188 16.89 -6.78 10.44
C GLU A 188 15.92 -5.61 10.68
N PRO A 189 14.59 -5.82 10.64
CA PRO A 189 13.63 -4.76 10.89
C PRO A 189 13.75 -4.28 12.33
N SER A 190 13.85 -2.97 12.49
CA SER A 190 13.81 -2.29 13.78
C SER A 190 12.37 -2.21 14.31
N ALA A 191 12.22 -1.84 15.58
CA ALA A 191 10.90 -1.56 16.15
C ALA A 191 10.18 -0.41 15.42
N THR A 192 10.94 0.56 14.90
CA THR A 192 10.40 1.68 14.10
C THR A 192 9.87 1.18 12.76
N ASP A 193 10.60 0.29 12.09
CA ASP A 193 10.13 -0.33 10.84
C ASP A 193 8.81 -1.07 11.08
N GLY A 194 8.71 -1.82 12.19
CA GLY A 194 7.49 -2.53 12.56
C GLY A 194 6.30 -1.60 12.85
N ALA A 195 6.55 -0.38 13.34
CA ALA A 195 5.51 0.62 13.55
C ALA A 195 5.06 1.31 12.25
N MET A 196 5.94 1.36 11.24
CA MET A 196 5.65 1.90 9.91
C MET A 196 5.05 0.86 8.96
N ALA A 197 5.23 -0.41 9.27
CA ALA A 197 4.70 -1.55 8.54
C ALA A 197 3.17 -1.48 8.48
N ALA A 198 2.62 -1.64 7.28
CA ALA A 198 1.19 -1.54 7.04
C ALA A 198 0.48 -2.91 7.15
N GLY A 199 1.24 -4.00 7.31
CA GLY A 199 0.73 -5.37 7.26
C GLY A 199 0.18 -5.73 5.88
N ASP A 200 0.64 -5.07 4.82
CA ASP A 200 0.02 -5.13 3.49
C ASP A 200 0.58 -6.22 2.57
N GLY A 201 1.52 -7.01 3.06
CA GLY A 201 2.17 -8.09 2.33
C GLY A 201 3.24 -7.61 1.35
N ARG A 202 3.67 -6.36 1.39
CA ARG A 202 4.79 -5.87 0.56
C ARG A 202 6.12 -6.44 0.99
N ILE A 203 7.06 -6.43 0.06
CA ILE A 203 8.44 -6.83 0.31
C ILE A 203 9.20 -5.63 0.87
N TRP A 204 9.98 -5.85 1.92
CA TRP A 204 10.89 -4.86 2.47
C TRP A 204 12.31 -5.38 2.32
N ALA A 205 13.18 -4.64 1.64
CA ALA A 205 14.60 -4.93 1.59
C ALA A 205 15.35 -4.00 2.53
N ILE A 206 16.03 -4.57 3.51
CA ILE A 206 16.82 -3.81 4.48
C ILE A 206 18.29 -4.02 4.14
N ILE A 207 18.99 -2.92 3.87
CA ILE A 207 20.44 -2.91 3.62
C ILE A 207 21.17 -2.51 4.89
N ALA A 208 22.17 -3.27 5.28
CA ALA A 208 23.10 -2.87 6.32
C ALA A 208 24.49 -3.45 6.04
N ALA A 209 25.52 -2.64 6.23
CA ALA A 209 26.91 -2.99 5.93
C ALA A 209 27.07 -3.57 4.51
N ASP A 210 27.38 -4.86 4.38
CA ASP A 210 27.61 -5.58 3.13
C ASP A 210 26.47 -6.56 2.78
N ARG A 211 25.29 -6.41 3.40
CA ARG A 211 24.17 -7.36 3.27
C ARG A 211 22.86 -6.70 2.94
N VAL A 212 22.05 -7.44 2.20
CA VAL A 212 20.65 -7.14 1.91
C VAL A 212 19.82 -8.33 2.36
N ASN A 213 18.86 -8.08 3.25
CA ASN A 213 17.86 -9.05 3.65
C ASN A 213 16.49 -8.62 3.17
N PHE A 214 15.64 -9.59 2.86
CA PHE A 214 14.28 -9.35 2.40
C PHE A 214 13.29 -9.87 3.42
N TRP A 215 12.23 -9.10 3.62
CA TRP A 215 11.19 -9.33 4.60
C TRP A 215 9.83 -9.16 3.94
N ARG A 216 8.83 -9.88 4.43
CA ARG A 216 7.43 -9.68 4.09
C ARG A 216 6.78 -8.91 5.23
N ASP A 217 6.14 -7.81 4.90
CA ASP A 217 5.29 -7.07 5.84
C ASP A 217 4.00 -7.85 6.08
N GLY A 218 4.02 -8.77 7.06
CA GLY A 218 2.91 -9.64 7.42
C GLY A 218 1.96 -9.01 8.44
N GLU A 219 0.77 -9.60 8.61
CA GLU A 219 -0.25 -9.10 9.55
C GLU A 219 0.21 -9.16 11.03
N GLU A 220 1.17 -10.04 11.36
CA GLU A 220 1.76 -10.19 12.70
C GLU A 220 3.17 -9.58 12.80
N GLY A 221 3.63 -8.87 11.76
CA GLY A 221 4.95 -8.27 11.66
C GLY A 221 5.79 -8.86 10.53
N PHE A 222 7.09 -8.55 10.55
CA PHE A 222 7.99 -8.94 9.47
C PHE A 222 8.35 -10.42 9.47
N GLU A 223 8.11 -11.09 8.34
CA GLU A 223 8.54 -12.46 8.10
C GLU A 223 9.75 -12.50 7.17
N ALA A 224 10.82 -13.19 7.57
CA ALA A 224 12.01 -13.31 6.73
C ALA A 224 11.70 -14.05 5.42
N LEU A 225 12.10 -13.47 4.29
CA LEU A 225 11.95 -14.07 2.96
C LEU A 225 13.26 -14.68 2.50
N SER A 226 13.19 -15.95 2.07
CA SER A 226 14.27 -16.53 1.27
C SER A 226 14.29 -15.88 -0.11
N TYR A 227 15.46 -15.73 -0.71
CA TYR A 227 15.56 -15.27 -2.09
C TYR A 227 16.55 -16.11 -2.89
N SER A 228 16.28 -16.22 -4.19
CA SER A 228 17.24 -16.74 -5.17
C SER A 228 17.66 -15.64 -6.12
N VAL A 229 18.96 -15.63 -6.41
CA VAL A 229 19.52 -14.71 -7.41
C VAL A 229 19.35 -15.31 -8.80
N CYS A 230 18.69 -14.57 -9.68
CA CYS A 230 18.50 -14.97 -11.08
C CYS A 230 19.38 -14.12 -12.00
N ALA A 231 19.86 -14.73 -13.09
CA ALA A 231 20.43 -13.97 -14.20
C ALA A 231 19.35 -13.09 -14.84
N ALA A 232 19.76 -11.93 -15.36
CA ALA A 232 18.88 -10.94 -15.99
C ALA A 232 18.10 -11.54 -17.16
#